data_AF-W6AH36-F1
#
_entry.id   AF-W6AH36-F1
#
_cell.length_a   1.000
_cell.length_b   1.000
_cell.length_c   1.000
_cell.angle_alpha   90.00
_cell.angle_beta   90.00
_cell.angle_gamma   90.00
#
_symmetry.space_group_name_H-M   'P 1'
#
loop_
_entity.id
_entity.type
_entity.pdbx_description
1 polymer ?
#
loop_
_entity_poly.entity_id
_entity_poly.type
_entity_poly.pdbx_seq_one_letter_code
_entity_poly.pdbx_strand_id
1 'polypeptide(L)'
;MNDTKINTTQIIDTPTHMIYFYSIPDQLIFDWWDIDKFDKKKDYKIFLMFIKKQFNVDFKLSKSSKISKGNWVSTFENDIMLVETGKDILLDKYIKTYNTYVSIDEGDLMPAFSIKCRELYKEKYAEIQNLKQELGQTKAEVEDLKEILRVNGISLEKKTKNLKYSLETNILTVGQIQKMDISFDEDIKVFLDNDKIIKFDQLESTRFNILEYQITALSKGEVKLIFISKNHLPLEIEMIVQ
;
A
#
# COMPACT_ATOMS: atom_id res chain seq x y z
N MET A 1 41.83 63.64 19.59
CA MET A 1 42.61 62.64 18.84
C MET A 1 42.49 61.32 19.56
N ASN A 2 41.72 60.40 19.00
CA ASN A 2 41.81 58.96 19.22
C ASN A 2 41.02 58.30 18.09
N ASP A 3 41.75 57.92 17.04
CA ASP A 3 41.26 57.10 15.94
C ASP A 3 41.20 55.66 16.41
N THR A 4 39.98 55.12 16.53
CA THR A 4 39.77 53.68 16.65
C THR A 4 39.11 53.20 15.37
N LYS A 5 39.92 52.61 14.49
CA LYS A 5 39.45 51.86 13.31
C LYS A 5 38.64 50.66 13.77
N ILE A 6 37.36 50.64 13.45
CA ILE A 6 36.52 49.43 13.58
C ILE A 6 36.59 48.68 12.25
N ASN A 7 37.09 47.44 12.32
CA ASN A 7 37.10 46.49 11.22
C ASN A 7 35.67 46.16 10.79
N THR A 8 35.33 46.43 9.53
CA THR A 8 34.09 45.98 8.91
C THR A 8 34.21 44.49 8.57
N THR A 9 33.77 43.63 9.47
CA THR A 9 33.54 42.22 9.12
C THR A 9 32.31 42.16 8.24
N GLN A 10 32.48 41.84 6.96
CA GLN A 10 31.37 41.58 6.05
C GLN A 10 30.56 40.40 6.58
N ILE A 11 29.34 40.69 7.04
CA ILE A 11 28.32 39.67 7.28
C ILE A 11 27.90 39.19 5.89
N ILE A 12 28.30 37.97 5.54
CA ILE A 12 27.80 37.28 4.36
C ILE A 12 26.36 36.91 4.70
N ASP A 13 25.40 37.61 4.10
CA ASP A 13 23.99 37.23 4.10
C ASP A 13 23.86 35.88 3.38
N THR A 14 23.86 34.79 4.14
CA THR A 14 23.31 33.53 3.65
C THR A 14 21.79 33.72 3.51
N PRO A 15 21.21 33.58 2.30
CA PRO A 15 19.77 33.69 2.14
C PRO A 15 19.10 32.51 2.83
N THR A 16 18.58 32.76 4.03
CA THR A 16 17.66 31.88 4.74
C THR A 16 16.45 31.63 3.84
N HIS A 17 16.42 30.48 3.18
CA HIS A 17 15.23 30.04 2.46
C HIS A 17 14.17 29.68 3.50
N MET A 18 13.35 30.67 3.88
CA MET A 18 12.12 30.42 4.63
C MET A 18 11.17 29.62 3.73
N ILE A 19 11.10 28.32 3.96
CA ILE A 19 10.05 27.47 3.40
C ILE A 19 8.78 27.78 4.18
N TYR A 20 7.95 28.67 3.65
CA TYR A 20 6.63 28.92 4.19
C TYR A 20 5.73 27.72 3.89
N PHE A 21 5.42 26.93 4.92
CA PHE A 21 4.24 26.06 4.90
C PHE A 21 3.00 26.93 5.03
N TYR A 22 2.56 27.56 3.94
CA TYR A 22 1.28 28.26 3.93
C TYR A 22 0.15 27.23 4.06
N SER A 23 -0.48 27.16 5.24
CA SER A 23 -1.85 26.68 5.32
C SER A 23 -2.71 27.67 4.54
N ILE A 24 -3.13 27.32 3.33
CA ILE A 24 -4.07 28.14 2.57
C ILE A 24 -5.38 28.16 3.36
N PRO A 25 -5.82 29.29 3.91
CA PRO A 25 -7.08 29.37 4.62
C PRO A 25 -8.21 29.25 3.59
N ASP A 26 -9.20 28.40 3.84
CA ASP A 26 -10.32 28.17 2.92
C ASP A 26 -10.98 29.50 2.49
N GLN A 27 -10.99 30.49 3.39
CA GLN A 27 -11.53 31.84 3.16
C GLN A 27 -10.90 32.56 1.95
N LEU A 28 -9.60 32.38 1.70
CA LEU A 28 -8.91 33.05 0.58
C LEU A 28 -9.47 32.60 -0.80
N ILE A 29 -9.93 31.35 -0.88
CA ILE A 29 -10.48 30.77 -2.11
C ILE A 29 -12.00 30.98 -2.16
N PHE A 30 -12.68 31.04 -1.01
CA PHE A 30 -14.06 31.49 -0.94
C PHE A 30 -14.21 32.94 -1.43
N ASP A 31 -13.26 33.82 -1.11
CA ASP A 31 -13.30 35.22 -1.56
C ASP A 31 -13.19 35.35 -3.11
N TRP A 32 -12.66 34.33 -3.80
CA TRP A 32 -12.68 34.27 -5.27
C TRP A 32 -14.06 33.98 -5.85
N TRP A 33 -15.07 33.64 -5.05
CA TRP A 33 -16.46 33.53 -5.52
C TRP A 33 -17.10 34.89 -5.75
N ASP A 34 -16.66 35.91 -5.01
CA ASP A 34 -17.35 37.21 -4.91
C ASP A 34 -16.47 38.40 -5.33
N ILE A 35 -15.17 38.21 -5.58
CA ILE A 35 -14.22 39.28 -5.91
C ILE A 35 -13.47 38.97 -7.23
N ASP A 36 -13.53 39.90 -8.18
CA ASP A 36 -12.84 39.83 -9.49
C ASP A 36 -11.33 40.18 -9.35
N LYS A 37 -10.61 39.40 -8.54
CA LYS A 37 -9.16 39.53 -8.31
C LYS A 37 -8.51 38.15 -8.27
N PHE A 38 -8.24 37.59 -9.44
CA PHE A 38 -7.47 36.36 -9.59
C PHE A 38 -6.14 36.66 -10.33
N ASP A 39 -5.02 36.72 -9.60
CA ASP A 39 -3.67 36.80 -10.18
C ASP A 39 -3.25 35.42 -10.70
N LYS A 40 -3.46 35.20 -12.00
CA LYS A 40 -3.22 33.93 -12.69
C LYS A 40 -1.83 33.31 -12.43
N LYS A 41 -0.79 34.09 -12.15
CA LYS A 41 0.58 33.56 -11.93
C LYS A 41 0.81 33.09 -10.50
N LYS A 42 0.14 33.71 -9.52
CA LYS A 42 0.30 33.41 -8.09
C LYS A 42 -0.78 32.46 -7.58
N ASP A 43 -2.02 32.74 -7.97
CA ASP A 43 -3.20 32.11 -7.39
C ASP A 43 -3.46 30.71 -7.94
N TYR A 44 -2.93 30.41 -9.13
CA TYR A 44 -2.99 29.08 -9.72
C TYR A 44 -2.32 28.00 -8.86
N LYS A 45 -1.11 28.26 -8.33
CA LYS A 45 -0.40 27.29 -7.48
C LYS A 45 -1.12 27.11 -6.14
N ILE A 46 -1.68 28.19 -5.60
CA ILE A 46 -2.48 28.20 -4.38
C ILE A 46 -3.74 27.35 -4.60
N PHE A 47 -4.44 27.53 -5.72
CA PHE A 47 -5.60 26.72 -6.08
C PHE A 47 -5.27 25.23 -6.15
N LEU A 48 -4.20 24.83 -6.85
CA LEU A 48 -3.80 23.42 -6.94
C LEU A 48 -3.46 22.83 -5.56
N MET A 49 -2.74 23.56 -4.72
CA MET A 49 -2.41 23.13 -3.36
C MET A 49 -3.66 22.96 -2.49
N PHE A 50 -4.64 23.84 -2.62
CA PHE A 50 -5.91 23.71 -1.94
C PHE A 50 -6.69 22.49 -2.39
N ILE A 51 -6.81 22.26 -3.70
CA ILE A 51 -7.56 21.12 -4.23
C ILE A 51 -6.94 19.80 -3.76
N LYS A 52 -5.61 19.70 -3.77
CA LYS A 52 -4.90 18.56 -3.19
C LYS A 52 -5.15 18.40 -1.70
N LYS A 53 -5.06 19.48 -0.92
CA LYS A 53 -5.22 19.39 0.55
C LYS A 53 -6.66 19.07 0.97
N GLN A 54 -7.65 19.66 0.29
CA GLN A 54 -9.05 19.60 0.71
C GLN A 54 -9.81 18.41 0.12
N PHE A 55 -9.40 17.97 -1.07
CA PHE A 55 -10.09 16.93 -1.83
C PHE A 55 -9.20 15.71 -2.15
N ASN A 56 -7.92 15.73 -1.73
CA ASN A 56 -6.89 14.74 -2.08
C ASN A 56 -6.59 14.63 -3.58
N VAL A 57 -7.03 15.60 -4.38
CA VAL A 57 -6.95 15.54 -5.84
C VAL A 57 -5.64 16.13 -6.34
N ASP A 58 -4.94 15.35 -7.16
CA ASP A 58 -3.72 15.78 -7.83
C ASP A 58 -3.93 16.04 -9.32
N PHE A 59 -3.14 16.97 -9.85
CA PHE A 59 -3.10 17.26 -11.28
C PHE A 59 -1.66 17.17 -11.82
N LYS A 60 -1.48 16.40 -12.90
CA LYS A 60 -0.19 16.27 -13.60
C LYS A 60 -0.04 17.36 -14.64
N LEU A 61 0.84 18.32 -14.40
CA LEU A 61 1.10 19.43 -15.31
C LEU A 61 1.93 18.99 -16.51
N SER A 62 1.52 19.37 -17.72
CA SER A 62 2.24 19.06 -18.96
C SER A 62 3.46 19.96 -19.20
N LYS A 63 3.46 21.20 -18.67
CA LYS A 63 4.62 22.13 -18.68
C LYS A 63 4.64 22.98 -17.41
N SER A 64 5.75 23.00 -16.68
CA SER A 64 5.90 23.67 -15.36
C SER A 64 5.87 25.20 -15.39
N SER A 65 6.03 25.82 -16.57
CA SER A 65 6.20 27.28 -16.74
C SER A 65 4.99 27.98 -17.39
N LYS A 66 3.95 27.24 -17.78
CA LYS A 66 2.68 27.81 -18.27
C LYS A 66 1.57 27.44 -17.28
N ILE A 67 0.50 28.23 -17.26
CA ILE A 67 -0.78 27.82 -16.67
C ILE A 67 -1.25 26.63 -17.50
N SER A 68 -0.78 25.45 -17.11
CA SER A 68 -0.93 24.19 -17.82
C SER A 68 -2.15 23.52 -17.23
N LYS A 69 -3.08 23.04 -18.05
CA LYS A 69 -4.16 22.18 -17.57
C LYS A 69 -3.49 20.92 -17.07
N GLY A 70 -3.43 20.77 -15.75
CA GLY A 70 -2.97 19.52 -15.22
C GLY A 70 -3.97 18.44 -15.57
N ASN A 71 -3.50 17.28 -15.99
CA ASN A 71 -4.35 16.11 -16.17
C ASN A 71 -4.69 15.56 -14.79
N TRP A 72 -5.97 15.32 -14.54
CA TRP A 72 -6.41 14.67 -13.31
C TRP A 72 -5.64 13.37 -13.08
N VAL A 73 -5.02 13.24 -11.91
CA VAL A 73 -4.36 12.00 -11.51
C VAL A 73 -5.40 11.14 -10.79
N SER A 74 -5.98 10.21 -11.55
CA SER A 74 -6.94 9.24 -11.02
C SER A 74 -6.23 8.28 -10.07
N THR A 75 -6.78 8.18 -8.85
CA THR A 75 -6.45 7.14 -7.88
C THR A 75 -7.75 6.59 -7.32
N PHE A 76 -7.72 5.36 -6.82
CA PHE A 76 -8.88 4.71 -6.19
C PHE A 76 -9.43 5.56 -5.04
N GLU A 77 -8.55 6.13 -4.21
CA GLU A 77 -8.91 6.98 -3.06
C GLU A 77 -9.48 8.34 -3.49
N ASN A 78 -9.03 8.92 -4.60
CA ASN A 78 -9.47 10.23 -5.04
C ASN A 78 -10.85 10.18 -5.71
N ASP A 79 -11.09 9.21 -6.57
CA ASP A 79 -12.31 9.22 -7.39
C ASP A 79 -13.52 8.63 -6.64
N ILE A 80 -13.28 7.67 -5.74
CA ILE A 80 -14.35 6.95 -5.01
C ILE A 80 -14.75 7.70 -3.74
N MET A 81 -13.79 8.16 -2.92
CA MET A 81 -14.13 8.86 -1.68
C MET A 81 -14.82 10.20 -1.94
N LEU A 82 -14.51 10.89 -3.04
CA LEU A 82 -15.16 12.17 -3.35
C LEU A 82 -16.64 12.01 -3.66
N VAL A 83 -17.01 10.92 -4.33
CA VAL A 83 -18.41 10.61 -4.66
C VAL A 83 -19.16 10.10 -3.43
N GLU A 84 -18.55 9.21 -2.64
CA GLU A 84 -19.15 8.70 -1.40
C GLU A 84 -19.38 9.79 -0.35
N THR A 85 -18.50 10.78 -0.27
CA THR A 85 -18.60 11.89 0.69
C THR A 85 -19.39 13.10 0.17
N GLY A 86 -19.88 13.07 -1.08
CA GLY A 86 -20.57 14.20 -1.73
C GLY A 86 -19.71 15.45 -1.95
N LYS A 87 -18.38 15.32 -1.76
CA LYS A 87 -17.41 16.40 -1.94
C LYS A 87 -17.14 16.71 -3.41
N ASP A 88 -17.50 15.80 -4.31
CA ASP A 88 -17.42 15.97 -5.76
C ASP A 88 -18.23 17.19 -6.27
N ILE A 89 -19.42 17.44 -5.69
CA ILE A 89 -20.25 18.62 -6.02
C ILE A 89 -19.53 19.91 -5.64
N LEU A 90 -18.94 19.95 -4.46
CA LEU A 90 -18.23 21.12 -3.96
C LEU A 90 -16.95 21.36 -4.76
N LEU A 91 -16.22 20.29 -5.10
CA LEU A 91 -15.05 20.34 -5.95
C LEU A 91 -15.38 20.88 -7.36
N ASP A 92 -16.47 20.41 -7.97
CA ASP A 92 -16.93 20.88 -9.28
C ASP A 92 -17.25 22.38 -9.25
N LYS A 93 -17.81 22.90 -8.15
CA LYS A 93 -18.04 24.34 -7.96
C LYS A 93 -16.71 25.13 -7.98
N TYR A 94 -15.69 24.66 -7.27
CA TYR A 94 -14.37 25.31 -7.25
C TYR A 94 -13.68 25.28 -8.62
N ILE A 95 -13.74 24.14 -9.31
CA ILE A 95 -13.17 24.00 -10.67
C ILE A 95 -13.89 24.94 -11.64
N LYS A 96 -15.23 25.06 -11.55
CA LYS A 96 -16.01 26.01 -12.37
C LYS A 96 -15.62 27.46 -12.13
N THR A 97 -15.49 27.88 -10.87
CA THR A 97 -15.03 29.23 -10.53
C THR A 97 -13.65 29.51 -11.14
N TYR A 98 -12.70 28.59 -10.96
CA TYR A 98 -11.36 28.71 -11.54
C TYR A 98 -11.41 28.82 -13.07
N ASN A 99 -12.22 27.99 -13.71
CA ASN A 99 -12.41 27.97 -15.17
C ASN A 99 -12.97 29.29 -15.71
N THR A 100 -13.84 29.98 -14.96
CA THR A 100 -14.34 31.31 -15.31
C THR A 100 -13.23 32.36 -15.35
N TYR A 101 -12.24 32.31 -14.45
CA TYR A 101 -11.13 33.27 -14.43
C TYR A 101 -10.07 32.98 -15.50
N VAL A 102 -9.90 31.71 -15.89
CA VAL A 102 -8.91 31.29 -16.89
C VAL A 102 -9.42 31.42 -18.32
N SER A 103 -10.73 31.25 -18.56
CA SER A 103 -11.35 31.36 -19.89
C SER A 103 -11.22 32.73 -20.54
N ILE A 104 -10.91 33.78 -19.76
CA ILE A 104 -10.70 35.16 -20.23
C ILE A 104 -9.47 35.29 -21.16
N ASP A 105 -8.48 34.39 -21.10
CA ASP A 105 -7.24 34.44 -21.92
C ASP A 105 -7.04 33.21 -22.84
N GLU A 106 -8.12 32.64 -23.40
CA GLU A 106 -8.04 31.53 -24.39
C GLU A 106 -7.28 30.27 -23.91
N GLY A 107 -7.48 29.86 -22.66
CA GLY A 107 -6.96 28.60 -22.14
C GLY A 107 -8.01 27.47 -22.08
N ASP A 108 -7.65 26.27 -22.53
CA ASP A 108 -8.19 24.98 -22.05
C ASP A 108 -8.71 24.96 -20.61
N LEU A 109 -9.97 24.61 -20.39
CA LEU A 109 -10.56 24.53 -19.06
C LEU A 109 -10.00 23.32 -18.26
N MET A 110 -9.91 23.44 -16.94
CA MET A 110 -9.69 22.29 -16.07
C MET A 110 -10.84 21.29 -16.22
N PRO A 111 -10.54 19.97 -16.21
CA PRO A 111 -11.57 18.95 -16.33
C PRO A 111 -12.52 19.03 -15.12
N ALA A 112 -13.80 19.23 -15.40
CA ALA A 112 -14.85 19.04 -14.41
C ALA A 112 -14.95 17.55 -14.02
N PHE A 113 -15.43 17.26 -12.81
CA PHE A 113 -15.71 15.88 -12.42
C PHE A 113 -16.81 15.34 -13.34
N SER A 114 -16.42 14.50 -14.32
CA SER A 114 -17.29 14.20 -15.44
C SER A 114 -18.48 13.34 -14.98
N ILE A 115 -19.65 13.57 -15.57
CA ILE A 115 -20.85 12.72 -15.39
C ILE A 115 -20.49 11.24 -15.58
N LYS A 116 -19.57 10.96 -16.50
CA LYS A 116 -19.01 9.63 -16.78
C LYS A 116 -18.32 8.97 -15.58
N CYS A 117 -17.65 9.73 -14.72
CA CYS A 117 -17.06 9.20 -13.48
C CYS A 117 -18.16 8.79 -12.48
N ARG A 118 -19.24 9.56 -12.39
CA ARG A 118 -20.40 9.22 -11.55
C ARG A 118 -21.13 7.99 -12.07
N GLU A 119 -21.28 7.86 -13.38
CA GLU A 119 -21.87 6.68 -14.03
C GLU A 119 -21.01 5.44 -13.77
N LEU A 120 -19.70 5.52 -13.97
CA LEU A 120 -18.77 4.43 -13.70
C LEU A 120 -18.80 4.00 -12.23
N TYR A 121 -18.89 4.94 -11.30
CA TYR A 121 -19.06 4.63 -9.87
C TYR A 121 -20.36 3.86 -9.61
N LYS A 122 -21.49 4.32 -10.16
CA LYS A 122 -22.79 3.63 -9.99
C LYS A 122 -22.74 2.21 -10.54
N GLU A 123 -22.14 2.02 -11.71
CA GLU A 123 -21.95 0.71 -12.32
C GLU A 123 -21.11 -0.21 -11.43
N LYS A 124 -19.94 0.27 -10.98
CA LYS A 124 -19.03 -0.51 -10.12
C LYS A 124 -19.63 -0.82 -8.76
N TYR A 125 -20.38 0.12 -8.17
CA TYR A 125 -21.09 -0.11 -6.93
C TYR A 125 -22.16 -1.19 -7.09
N ALA A 126 -22.94 -1.16 -8.17
CA ALA A 126 -23.93 -2.20 -8.46
C ALA A 126 -23.28 -3.58 -8.67
N GLU A 127 -22.16 -3.64 -9.40
CA GLU A 127 -21.37 -4.86 -9.58
C GLU A 127 -20.91 -5.44 -8.23
N ILE A 128 -20.39 -4.60 -7.34
CA ILE A 128 -19.95 -5.02 -5.99
C ILE A 128 -21.13 -5.57 -5.16
N GLN A 129 -22.31 -4.95 -5.23
CA GLN A 129 -23.49 -5.45 -4.51
C GLN A 129 -23.93 -6.82 -5.03
N ASN A 130 -23.92 -7.02 -6.36
CA ASN A 130 -24.23 -8.30 -6.97
C ASN A 130 -23.23 -9.38 -6.53
N LEU A 131 -21.92 -9.09 -6.60
CA LEU A 131 -20.87 -10.02 -6.15
C LEU A 131 -20.99 -10.38 -4.66
N LYS A 132 -21.38 -9.43 -3.81
CA LYS A 132 -21.64 -9.69 -2.38
C LYS A 132 -22.83 -10.63 -2.18
N GLN A 133 -23.89 -10.44 -2.97
CA GLN A 133 -25.06 -11.30 -2.93
C GLN A 133 -24.75 -12.72 -3.41
N GLU A 134 -24.06 -12.85 -4.54
CA GLU A 134 -23.60 -14.14 -5.07
C GLU A 134 -22.71 -14.86 -4.06
N LEU A 135 -21.74 -14.18 -3.46
CA LEU A 135 -20.90 -14.76 -2.41
C LEU A 135 -21.71 -15.23 -1.19
N GLY A 136 -22.74 -14.47 -0.81
CA GLY A 136 -23.67 -14.85 0.26
C GLY A 136 -24.44 -16.13 -0.08
N GLN A 137 -24.95 -16.24 -1.31
CA GLN A 137 -25.63 -17.43 -1.81
C GLN A 137 -24.71 -18.64 -1.87
N THR A 138 -23.52 -18.51 -2.46
CA THR A 138 -22.53 -19.59 -2.52
C THR A 138 -22.11 -20.06 -1.14
N LYS A 139 -21.96 -19.14 -0.17
CA LYS A 139 -21.67 -19.54 1.22
C LYS A 139 -22.80 -20.35 1.83
N ALA A 140 -24.05 -19.94 1.62
CA ALA A 140 -25.21 -20.68 2.10
C ALA A 140 -25.27 -22.08 1.47
N GLU A 141 -25.11 -22.19 0.15
CA GLU A 141 -25.06 -23.47 -0.57
C GLU A 141 -23.94 -24.38 -0.06
N VAL A 142 -22.76 -23.83 0.22
CA VAL A 142 -21.64 -24.60 0.78
C VAL A 142 -21.97 -25.12 2.17
N GLU A 143 -22.59 -24.31 3.04
CA GLU A 143 -23.01 -24.78 4.37
C GLU A 143 -24.10 -25.85 4.28
N ASP A 144 -25.08 -25.68 3.38
CA ASP A 144 -26.12 -26.68 3.13
C ASP A 144 -25.51 -28.01 2.65
N LEU A 145 -24.55 -27.96 1.72
CA LEU A 145 -23.82 -29.14 1.25
C LEU A 145 -23.02 -29.80 2.38
N LYS A 146 -22.36 -29.02 3.25
CA LYS A 146 -21.66 -29.56 4.41
C LYS A 146 -22.62 -30.26 5.37
N GLU A 147 -23.80 -29.68 5.58
CA GLU A 147 -24.84 -30.27 6.42
C GLU A 147 -25.38 -31.58 5.83
N ILE A 148 -25.65 -31.61 4.53
CA ILE A 148 -26.05 -32.84 3.82
C ILE A 148 -24.98 -33.93 4.01
N LEU A 149 -23.70 -33.59 3.83
CA LEU A 149 -22.60 -34.54 4.02
C LEU A 149 -22.54 -35.05 5.47
N ARG A 150 -22.73 -34.16 6.46
CA ARG A 150 -22.79 -34.52 7.88
C ARG A 150 -23.94 -35.47 8.20
N VAL A 151 -25.15 -35.19 7.73
CA VAL A 151 -26.35 -36.04 7.92
C VAL A 151 -26.15 -37.43 7.29
N ASN A 152 -25.45 -37.50 6.17
CA ASN A 152 -25.10 -38.76 5.51
C ASN A 152 -23.90 -39.47 6.14
N GLY A 153 -23.39 -39.00 7.29
CA GLY A 153 -22.28 -39.62 8.01
C GLY A 153 -20.91 -39.48 7.32
N ILE A 154 -20.79 -38.59 6.33
CA ILE A 154 -19.53 -38.27 5.67
C ILE A 154 -18.81 -37.23 6.52
N SER A 155 -17.82 -37.67 7.29
CA SER A 155 -16.99 -36.76 8.08
C SER A 155 -16.18 -35.83 7.16
N LEU A 156 -16.42 -34.53 7.30
CA LEU A 156 -15.68 -33.44 6.66
C LEU A 156 -14.42 -33.03 7.43
N GLU A 157 -14.07 -33.75 8.49
CA GLU A 157 -12.79 -33.56 9.16
C GLU A 157 -11.69 -33.82 8.13
N LYS A 158 -11.06 -32.74 7.64
CA LYS A 158 -9.74 -32.85 7.02
C LYS A 158 -8.90 -33.59 8.05
N LYS A 159 -8.59 -34.86 7.76
CA LYS A 159 -7.55 -35.63 8.45
C LYS A 159 -6.24 -34.88 8.21
N THR A 160 -6.07 -33.80 8.93
CA THR A 160 -4.86 -33.00 8.94
C THR A 160 -3.84 -33.85 9.68
N LYS A 161 -2.85 -34.32 8.93
CA LYS A 161 -1.77 -35.11 9.49
C LYS A 161 -0.70 -34.15 10.03
N ASN A 162 0.04 -34.59 11.03
CA ASN A 162 1.26 -33.89 11.44
C ASN A 162 2.43 -34.37 10.59
N LEU A 163 3.28 -33.45 10.13
CA LEU A 163 4.56 -33.81 9.53
C LEU A 163 5.46 -34.42 10.61
N LYS A 164 6.13 -35.53 10.28
CA LYS A 164 7.10 -36.16 11.17
C LYS A 164 8.50 -35.69 10.77
N TYR A 165 9.28 -35.27 11.75
CA TYR A 165 10.66 -34.87 11.55
C TYR A 165 11.59 -35.47 12.60
N SER A 166 12.86 -35.56 12.26
CA SER A 166 13.94 -35.93 13.18
C SER A 166 15.02 -34.86 13.13
N LEU A 167 15.29 -34.27 14.28
CA LEU A 167 16.34 -33.27 14.51
C LEU A 167 16.90 -33.51 15.91
N GLU A 168 18.22 -33.60 16.07
CA GLU A 168 18.80 -34.00 17.37
C GLU A 168 18.67 -32.89 18.43
N THR A 169 18.70 -31.63 18.00
CA THR A 169 18.60 -30.45 18.86
C THR A 169 18.21 -29.24 18.04
N ASN A 170 17.46 -28.32 18.65
CA ASN A 170 17.14 -27.02 18.04
C ASN A 170 18.14 -25.93 18.47
N ILE A 171 19.11 -26.28 19.32
CA ILE A 171 20.14 -25.38 19.81
C ILE A 171 21.46 -25.78 19.15
N LEU A 172 22.04 -24.85 18.40
CA LEU A 172 23.28 -25.01 17.66
C LEU A 172 24.35 -24.07 18.20
N THR A 173 25.61 -24.43 18.01
CA THR A 173 26.75 -23.52 18.19
C THR A 173 27.19 -22.97 16.84
N VAL A 174 27.71 -21.74 16.79
CA VAL A 174 28.23 -21.16 15.53
C VAL A 174 29.26 -22.10 14.88
N GLY A 175 29.07 -22.42 13.60
CA GLY A 175 29.89 -23.36 12.83
C GLY A 175 29.41 -24.82 12.88
N GLN A 176 28.45 -25.16 13.75
CA GLN A 176 27.88 -26.50 13.82
C GLN A 176 27.06 -26.81 12.56
N ILE A 177 27.22 -28.04 12.07
CA ILE A 177 26.44 -28.60 10.96
C ILE A 177 25.57 -29.72 11.52
N GLN A 178 24.29 -29.72 11.17
CA GLN A 178 23.34 -30.72 11.59
C GLN A 178 22.48 -31.19 10.42
N LYS A 179 22.01 -32.43 10.50
CA LYS A 179 21.06 -32.99 9.54
C LYS A 179 19.65 -33.01 10.11
N MET A 180 18.68 -32.77 9.24
CA MET A 180 17.27 -32.86 9.54
C MET A 180 16.59 -33.74 8.51
N ASP A 181 15.81 -34.71 8.98
CA ASP A 181 15.00 -35.57 8.13
C ASP A 181 13.52 -35.22 8.31
N ILE A 182 12.78 -35.09 7.21
CA ILE A 182 11.33 -34.92 7.22
C ILE A 182 10.70 -36.06 6.42
N SER A 183 9.85 -36.85 7.08
CA SER A 183 9.02 -37.83 6.39
C SER A 183 7.90 -37.11 5.65
N PHE A 184 7.78 -37.38 4.36
CA PHE A 184 6.81 -36.72 3.49
C PHE A 184 6.05 -37.74 2.64
N ASP A 185 4.75 -37.52 2.46
CA ASP A 185 3.91 -38.28 1.53
C ASP A 185 3.56 -37.44 0.27
N GLU A 186 3.84 -36.13 0.30
CA GLU A 186 3.43 -35.12 -0.70
C GLU A 186 4.44 -33.96 -0.76
N ASP A 187 4.31 -33.08 -1.75
CA ASP A 187 5.17 -31.90 -1.93
C ASP A 187 5.20 -30.99 -0.68
N ILE A 188 6.41 -30.59 -0.26
CA ILE A 188 6.65 -29.70 0.87
C ILE A 188 7.26 -28.39 0.38
N LYS A 189 6.69 -27.26 0.83
CA LYS A 189 7.32 -25.94 0.72
C LYS A 189 8.01 -25.59 2.03
N VAL A 190 9.22 -25.04 1.94
CA VAL A 190 10.02 -24.63 3.11
C VAL A 190 10.24 -23.13 3.08
N PHE A 191 10.10 -22.50 4.25
CA PHE A 191 10.40 -21.10 4.48
C PHE A 191 11.40 -20.98 5.61
N LEU A 192 12.41 -20.14 5.39
CA LEU A 192 13.42 -19.75 6.36
C LEU A 192 13.28 -18.23 6.55
N ASP A 193 13.10 -17.80 7.78
CA ASP A 193 12.91 -16.38 8.09
C ASP A 193 14.21 -15.56 8.09
N ASN A 194 15.37 -16.19 8.36
CA ASN A 194 16.68 -15.51 8.34
C ASN A 194 17.84 -16.41 7.90
N ASP A 195 18.22 -16.28 6.63
CA ASP A 195 19.34 -17.01 6.00
C ASP A 195 20.74 -16.54 6.44
N LYS A 196 20.83 -15.47 7.25
CA LYS A 196 22.11 -15.00 7.81
C LYS A 196 22.50 -15.77 9.07
N ILE A 197 21.53 -16.35 9.78
CA ILE A 197 21.74 -17.07 11.05
C ILE A 197 22.05 -18.53 10.79
N ILE A 198 21.28 -19.18 9.90
CA ILE A 198 21.55 -20.53 9.41
C ILE A 198 21.54 -20.57 7.89
N LYS A 199 22.37 -21.45 7.33
CA LYS A 199 22.21 -21.94 5.97
C LYS A 199 21.38 -23.21 6.01
N PHE A 200 20.37 -23.31 5.16
CA PHE A 200 19.47 -24.46 5.10
C PHE A 200 19.42 -25.00 3.67
N ASP A 201 20.10 -26.12 3.42
CA ASP A 201 20.24 -26.72 2.09
C ASP A 201 19.53 -28.07 2.02
N GLN A 202 18.73 -28.31 0.99
CA GLN A 202 18.18 -29.63 0.71
C GLN A 202 19.26 -30.54 0.12
N LEU A 203 19.38 -31.75 0.67
CA LEU A 203 20.29 -32.78 0.19
C LEU A 203 19.59 -33.71 -0.80
N GLU A 204 20.35 -34.33 -1.70
CA GLU A 204 19.85 -35.44 -2.49
C GLU A 204 19.59 -36.63 -1.57
N SER A 205 18.31 -36.98 -1.38
CA SER A 205 17.91 -38.11 -0.55
C SER A 205 17.87 -39.39 -1.38
N THR A 206 18.53 -40.44 -0.88
CA THR A 206 18.41 -41.80 -1.43
C THR A 206 17.26 -42.57 -0.78
N ARG A 207 16.57 -41.98 0.21
CA ARG A 207 15.51 -42.63 0.99
C ARG A 207 14.13 -42.25 0.45
N PHE A 208 13.32 -43.25 0.17
CA PHE A 208 11.95 -43.05 -0.29
C PHE A 208 11.13 -42.30 0.78
N ASN A 209 10.38 -41.27 0.37
CA ASN A 209 9.52 -40.47 1.25
C ASN A 209 10.23 -39.77 2.42
N ILE A 210 11.53 -39.48 2.29
CA ILE A 210 12.28 -38.66 3.26
C ILE A 210 13.01 -37.53 2.55
N LEU A 211 12.74 -36.29 2.96
CA LEU A 211 13.54 -35.12 2.57
C LEU A 211 14.64 -34.94 3.60
N GLU A 212 15.88 -34.87 3.11
CA GLU A 212 17.04 -34.62 3.94
C GLU A 212 17.49 -33.18 3.76
N TYR A 213 17.77 -32.51 4.87
CA TYR A 213 18.27 -31.15 4.88
C TYR A 213 19.54 -31.07 5.72
N GLN A 214 20.47 -30.22 5.28
CA GLN A 214 21.63 -29.80 6.03
C GLN A 214 21.42 -28.40 6.56
N ILE A 215 21.58 -28.24 7.87
CA ILE A 215 21.52 -26.98 8.59
C ILE A 215 22.93 -26.61 9.02
N THR A 216 23.39 -25.41 8.64
CA THR A 216 24.71 -24.90 9.03
C THR A 216 24.53 -23.62 9.83
N ALA A 217 25.01 -23.57 11.07
CA ALA A 217 24.97 -22.38 11.91
C ALA A 217 26.02 -21.36 11.47
N LEU A 218 25.58 -20.18 11.03
CA LEU A 218 26.44 -19.12 10.48
C LEU A 218 26.74 -18.02 11.51
N SER A 219 25.74 -17.58 12.27
CA SER A 219 25.89 -16.51 13.26
C SER A 219 24.92 -16.68 14.42
N LYS A 220 25.21 -16.08 15.57
CA LYS A 220 24.35 -16.13 16.76
C LYS A 220 22.99 -15.49 16.49
N GLY A 221 21.93 -16.06 17.05
CA GLY A 221 20.57 -15.52 16.96
C GLY A 221 19.49 -16.60 16.97
N GLU A 222 18.25 -16.17 16.80
CA GLU A 222 17.07 -17.02 16.72
C GLU A 222 16.54 -17.04 15.28
N VAL A 223 16.10 -18.21 14.83
CA VAL A 223 15.64 -18.42 13.46
C VAL A 223 14.52 -19.45 13.44
N LYS A 224 13.58 -19.31 12.50
CA LYS A 224 12.40 -20.17 12.37
C LYS A 224 12.33 -20.82 11.00
N LEU A 225 12.13 -22.14 11.01
CA LEU A 225 11.83 -22.95 9.83
C LEU A 225 10.35 -23.28 9.80
N ILE A 226 9.70 -23.06 8.65
CA ILE A 226 8.28 -23.36 8.46
C ILE A 226 8.13 -24.30 7.27
N PHE A 227 7.49 -25.44 7.49
CA PHE A 227 7.19 -26.45 6.47
C PHE A 227 5.70 -26.51 6.22
N ILE A 228 5.30 -26.36 4.95
CA ILE A 228 3.91 -26.39 4.53
C ILE A 228 3.73 -27.52 3.52
N SER A 229 2.83 -28.44 3.86
CA SER A 229 2.42 -29.54 2.99
C SER A 229 0.90 -29.59 2.89
N LYS A 230 0.37 -30.06 1.75
CA LYS A 230 -1.07 -30.20 1.55
C LYS A 230 -1.60 -31.25 2.53
N ASN A 231 -2.80 -31.01 3.07
CA ASN A 231 -3.46 -31.88 4.05
C ASN A 231 -2.67 -32.11 5.36
N HIS A 232 -1.65 -31.29 5.65
CA HIS A 232 -0.90 -31.30 6.90
C HIS A 232 -1.07 -29.98 7.64
N LEU A 233 -0.93 -30.01 8.98
CA LEU A 233 -0.70 -28.78 9.74
C LEU A 233 0.71 -28.25 9.43
N PRO A 234 0.91 -26.92 9.36
CA PRO A 234 2.24 -26.35 9.24
C PRO A 234 3.14 -26.85 10.37
N LEU A 235 4.34 -27.30 10.03
CA LEU A 235 5.37 -27.63 11.01
C LEU A 235 6.27 -26.41 11.17
N GLU A 236 6.36 -25.91 12.40
CA GLU A 236 7.18 -24.76 12.76
C GLU A 236 8.27 -25.21 13.73
N ILE A 237 9.53 -24.90 13.42
CA ILE A 237 10.69 -25.24 14.25
C ILE A 237 11.47 -23.97 14.52
N GLU A 238 11.54 -23.60 15.78
CA GLU A 238 12.36 -22.49 16.27
C GLU A 238 13.73 -23.02 16.67
N MET A 239 14.78 -22.39 16.16
CA MET A 239 16.17 -22.75 16.38
C MET A 239 16.95 -21.58 16.97
N ILE A 240 17.91 -21.89 17.83
CA ILE A 240 18.76 -20.93 18.53
C ILE A 240 20.22 -21.25 18.22
N VAL A 241 20.99 -20.26 17.76
CA VAL A 241 22.43 -20.37 17.54
C VAL A 241 23.19 -19.58 18.61
N GLN A 242 24.07 -20.25 19.34
CA GLN A 242 24.89 -19.70 20.44
C GLN A 242 26.37 -19.51 20.08
#